data_AF-A0A842NRA5-F1
#
_entry.id   AF-A0A842NRA5-F1
#
_cell.length_a   1.000
_cell.length_b   1.000
_cell.length_c   1.000
_cell.angle_alpha   90.00
_cell.angle_beta   90.00
_cell.angle_gamma   90.00
#
_symmetry.space_group_name_H-M   'P 1'
#
loop_
_entity.id
_entity.type
_entity.pdbx_description
1 polymer ?
#
loop_
_entity_poly.entity_id
_entity_poly.type
_entity_poly.pdbx_seq_one_letter_code
_entity_poly.pdbx_strand_id
1 'polypeptide(L)' 'MMEIFVYCKTCDKKVKAVVLTKHEREYDDSISGYRRYGMVRILEHNVGFKKNCSDTSQIKAIVESDSKDDNSVFN' A
#
# COMPACT_ATOMS: atom_id res chain seq x y z
N MET A 1 -5.35 -3.69 13.95
CA MET A 1 -4.49 -3.07 12.92
C MET A 1 -4.80 -3.73 11.60
N MET A 2 -5.14 -2.96 10.56
CA MET A 2 -5.53 -3.49 9.26
C MET A 2 -4.29 -3.64 8.38
N GLU A 3 -4.04 -4.85 7.87
CA GLU A 3 -2.95 -5.13 6.94
C GLU A 3 -3.42 -4.92 5.50
N ILE A 4 -2.60 -4.25 4.70
CA ILE A 4 -2.84 -4.06 3.27
C ILE A 4 -1.60 -4.42 2.46
N PHE A 5 -1.75 -4.44 1.14
CA PHE A 5 -0.62 -4.54 0.23
C PHE A 5 -0.37 -3.21 -0.46
N VAL A 6 0.91 -2.83 -0.56
CA VAL A 6 1.38 -1.62 -1.25
C VAL A 6 2.63 -1.95 -2.05
N TYR A 7 3.04 -1.06 -2.94
CA TYR A 7 4.33 -1.15 -3.59
C TYR A 7 5.43 -0.51 -2.75
N CYS A 8 6.49 -1.26 -2.47
CA CYS A 8 7.67 -0.73 -1.80
C CYS A 8 8.45 0.17 -2.75
N LYS A 9 8.73 1.41 -2.36
CA LYS A 9 9.50 2.36 -3.20
C LYS A 9 10.94 1.94 -3.43
N THR A 10 11.49 1.09 -2.56
CA THR A 10 12.89 0.63 -2.64
C THR A 10 13.07 -0.52 -3.61
N CYS A 11 12.13 -1.48 -3.66
CA CYS A 11 12.27 -2.68 -4.48
C CYS A 11 11.18 -2.84 -5.56
N ASP A 12 10.21 -1.93 -5.60
CA ASP A 12 9.06 -1.92 -6.51
C ASP A 12 8.21 -3.21 -6.49
N LYS A 13 8.31 -3.97 -5.40
CA LYS A 13 7.53 -5.19 -5.19
C LYS A 13 6.30 -4.91 -4.35
N LYS A 14 5.29 -5.76 -4.52
CA LYS A 14 4.14 -5.86 -3.63
C LYS A 14 4.61 -6.34 -2.25
N VAL A 15 4.34 -5.53 -1.23
CA VAL A 15 4.71 -5.79 0.16
C VAL A 15 3.52 -5.64 1.07
N LYS A 16 3.57 -6.29 2.24
CA LYS A 16 2.59 -6.05 3.29
C LYS A 16 2.91 -4.75 4.01
N ALA A 17 1.88 -4.00 4.37
CA ALA A 17 2.00 -2.81 5.18
C ALA A 17 0.86 -2.75 6.20
N VAL A 18 1.10 -2.11 7.33
CA VAL A 18 0.10 -1.87 8.37
C VAL A 18 -0.39 -0.44 8.26
N VAL A 19 -1.71 -0.28 8.23
CA VAL A 19 -2.34 1.06 8.26
C VAL A 19 -2.17 1.67 9.64
N LEU A 20 -1.50 2.83 9.69
CA LEU A 20 -1.32 3.63 10.91
C LEU A 20 -2.45 4.64 11.07
N THR A 21 -2.78 5.34 9.99
CA THR A 21 -3.86 6.35 9.96
C THR A 21 -4.64 6.24 8.66
N LYS A 22 -5.89 6.68 8.67
CA LYS A 22 -6.73 6.83 7.48
C LYS A 22 -7.13 8.29 7.35
N HIS A 23 -6.99 8.85 6.17
CA HIS A 23 -7.46 10.20 5.82
C HIS A 23 -8.93 10.17 5.43
N GLU A 24 -9.47 11.29 4.93
CA GLU A 24 -10.83 11.33 4.38
C GLU A 24 -10.92 10.53 3.08
N ARG A 25 -12.14 10.08 2.77
CA ARG A 25 -12.44 9.36 1.53
C ARG A 25 -12.67 10.39 0.43
N GLU A 26 -12.01 10.21 -0.70
CA GLU A 26 -12.06 11.14 -1.83
C GLU A 26 -12.59 10.40 -3.06
N TYR A 27 -13.41 11.07 -3.86
CA TYR A 27 -13.81 10.57 -5.17
C TYR A 27 -12.65 10.79 -6.16
N ASP A 28 -12.35 9.78 -6.98
CA ASP A 28 -11.36 9.85 -8.04
C ASP A 28 -12.03 9.54 -9.39
N ASP A 29 -11.99 10.53 -10.29
CA ASP A 29 -12.60 10.43 -11.62
C ASP A 29 -11.93 9.37 -12.52
N SER A 30 -10.64 9.10 -12.32
CA SER A 30 -9.83 8.16 -13.13
C SER A 30 -10.28 6.71 -12.93
N ILE A 31 -10.70 6.36 -11.71
CA ILE A 31 -11.32 5.05 -11.41
C ILE A 31 -12.85 5.14 -11.34
N SER A 32 -13.43 6.33 -11.59
CA SER A 32 -14.86 6.63 -11.47
C SER A 32 -15.47 6.09 -10.16
N GLY A 33 -14.72 6.23 -9.06
CA GLY A 33 -15.01 5.60 -7.77
C GLY A 33 -14.37 6.34 -6.62
N TYR A 34 -14.37 5.76 -5.42
CA TYR A 34 -13.75 6.39 -4.28
C TYR A 34 -12.47 5.67 -3.87
N ARG A 35 -11.51 6.46 -3.41
CA ARG A 35 -10.30 5.99 -2.75
C ARG A 35 -10.09 6.70 -1.44
N ARG A 36 -9.30 6.09 -0.57
CA ARG A 36 -8.94 6.62 0.72
C ARG A 36 -7.46 6.48 0.91
N TYR A 37 -6.80 7.60 1.16
CA TYR A 37 -5.39 7.60 1.53
C TYR A 37 -5.22 7.34 3.02
N GLY A 38 -4.03 6.88 3.39
CA GLY A 38 -3.61 6.73 4.77
C GLY A 38 -2.09 6.69 4.88
N MET A 39 -1.58 6.87 6.10
CA MET A 39 -0.19 6.54 6.38
C MET A 39 -0.10 5.07 6.70
N VAL A 40 0.83 4.38 6.05
CA VAL A 40 1.11 2.97 6.28
C VAL A 40 2.58 2.77 6.61
N ARG A 41 2.86 1.79 7.45
CA ARG A 41 4.22 1.33 7.70
C ARG A 41 4.47 0.06 6.91
N ILE A 42 5.48 0.07 6.05
CA ILE A 42 5.89 -1.14 5.33
C ILE A 42 6.42 -2.15 6.35
N LEU A 43 6.01 -3.41 6.20
CA LEU A 43 6.59 -4.51 6.95
C LEU A 43 7.78 -5.05 6.17
N GLU A 44 8.87 -5.35 6.89
CA GLU A 44 10.03 -6.01 6.29
C GLU A 44 9.57 -7.28 5.57
N HIS A 45 10.04 -7.46 4.34
CA HIS A 45 9.63 -8.58 3.51
C HIS A 45 10.82 -9.19 2.76
N ASN A 46 10.63 -10.45 2.36
CA ASN A 46 11.64 -11.21 1.65
C ASN A 46 11.61 -10.88 0.15
N VAL A 47 12.78 -10.56 -0.42
CA VAL A 47 12.98 -10.38 -1.86
C VAL A 47 13.70 -11.62 -2.39
N GLY A 48 12.94 -12.61 -2.87
CA GLY A 48 13.51 -13.82 -3.49
C GLY A 48 14.49 -14.57 -2.57
N PHE A 49 15.57 -15.12 -3.14
CA PHE A 49 16.40 -16.11 -2.44
C PHE A 49 17.44 -15.56 -1.44
N LYS A 50 17.79 -14.27 -1.41
CA LYS A 50 18.95 -13.81 -0.59
C LYS A 50 18.93 -12.41 0.04
N LYS A 51 17.90 -11.55 -0.11
CA LYS A 51 17.91 -10.22 0.55
C LYS A 51 16.54 -9.85 1.12
N ASN A 52 16.51 -9.47 2.39
CA ASN A 52 15.36 -8.81 3.00
C ASN A 52 15.34 -7.36 2.51
N CYS A 53 14.18 -6.84 2.12
CA CYS A 53 14.00 -5.41 1.98
C CYS A 53 13.63 -4.87 3.37
N SER A 54 14.61 -4.27 4.04
CA SER A 54 14.48 -3.68 5.38
C SER A 54 13.77 -2.33 5.38
N ASP A 55 13.19 -1.94 4.24
CA ASP A 55 12.43 -0.71 4.12
C ASP A 55 11.14 -0.83 4.94
N THR A 56 11.20 -0.32 6.16
CA THR A 56 10.06 -0.23 7.08
C THR A 56 9.53 1.21 7.19
N SER A 57 9.79 2.00 6.14
CA SER A 57 9.40 3.41 6.08
C SER A 57 7.90 3.57 6.22
N GLN A 58 7.51 4.74 6.75
CA GLN A 58 6.12 5.17 6.71
C GLN A 58 5.88 5.95 5.43
N ILE A 59 4.87 5.55 4.66
CA ILE A 59 4.53 6.18 3.39
C ILE A 59 3.03 6.49 3.33
N LYS A 60 2.67 7.54 2.58
CA LYS A 60 1.29 7.77 2.17
C LYS A 60 0.94 6.76 1.08
N ALA A 61 -0.13 5.99 1.29
CA ALA A 61 -0.62 5.00 0.34
C ALA A 61 -2.15 4.95 0.33
N ILE A 62 -2.72 4.33 -0.70
CA ILE A 62 -4.16 4.06 -0.75
C ILE A 62 -4.45 2.86 0.15
N VAL A 63 -5.31 3.06 1.14
CA VAL A 63 -5.63 2.06 2.17
C VAL A 63 -6.99 1.40 1.95
N GLU A 64 -7.86 2.05 1.19
CA GLU A 64 -9.16 1.56 0.73
C GLU A 64 -9.41 2.17 -0.66
N SER A 65 -9.88 1.37 -1.61
CA SER A 65 -10.34 1.85 -2.91
C SER A 65 -11.40 0.90 -3.44
N ASP A 66 -12.32 1.42 -4.23
CA ASP A 66 -13.32 0.63 -4.95
C ASP A 66 -12.69 -0.14 -6.13
N SER A 67 -11.41 0.12 -6.43
CA SER A 67 -10.63 -0.53 -7.47
C SER A 67 -9.29 -1.06 -6.93
N LYS A 68 -8.80 -2.13 -7.56
CA LYS A 68 -7.49 -2.73 -7.34
C LYS A 68 -6.86 -3.05 -8.68
N ASP A 69 -5.55 -3.03 -8.73
CA ASP A 69 -4.80 -3.52 -9.88
C ASP A 69 -4.79 -5.06 -9.97
N ASP A 70 -4.18 -5.58 -11.04
CA ASP A 70 -4.03 -7.02 -11.30
C ASP A 70 -3.25 -7.76 -10.18
N ASN A 71 -2.46 -7.02 -9.38
CA ASN A 71 -1.74 -7.55 -8.24
C ASN A 71 -2.53 -7.40 -6.92
N SER A 72 -3.81 -7.03 -6.98
CA SER A 72 -4.67 -6.80 -5.81
C SER A 72 -4.17 -5.71 -4.86
N VAL A 73 -3.37 -4.77 -5.35
CA VAL A 73 -2.98 -3.53 -4.66
C VAL A 73 -4.04 -2.47 -4.98
N PHE A 74 -4.43 -1.67 -3.99
CA PHE A 74 -5.40 -0.59 -4.21
C PHE A 74 -4.81 0.45 -5.17
N ASN A 75 -5.58 0.82 -6.20
CA ASN A 75 -5.25 1.91 -7.14
C ASN A 75 -6.19 3.11 -6.98
#